data_AF-A0A1C3XG01-F1
#
_entry.id   AF-A0A1C3XG01-F1
#
_cell.length_a   1.000
_cell.length_b   1.000
_cell.length_c   1.000
_cell.angle_alpha   90.00
_cell.angle_beta   90.00
_cell.angle_gamma   90.00
#
_symmetry.space_group_name_H-M   'P 1'
#
loop_
_entity.id
_entity.type
_entity.pdbx_description
1 polymer ?
#
loop_
_entity_poly.entity_id
_entity_poly.type
_entity_poly.pdbx_seq_one_letter_code
_entity_poly.pdbx_strand_id
1 'polypeptide(L)' 'MKEHGLDGRHRDKDGAIGKKHGNTLVGTLRKIYGRGFAAGYPDTTELSEVLLQLNETSLSQLRRDHDTGHLQHKIDHAAK' A
#
# COMPACT_ATOMS: atom_id res chain seq x y z
N MET A 1 -29.40 2.26 -16.74
CA MET A 1 -28.58 3.48 -16.84
C MET A 1 -27.18 3.06 -16.40
N LYS A 2 -26.18 3.16 -17.29
CA LYS A 2 -24.83 2.68 -16.99
C LYS A 2 -24.05 3.80 -16.31
N GLU A 3 -23.70 3.55 -15.05
CA GLU A 3 -22.70 4.22 -14.23
C GLU A 3 -21.50 4.66 -15.09
N HIS A 4 -21.00 5.89 -14.96
CA HIS A 4 -19.56 6.23 -14.97
C HIS A 4 -19.35 7.75 -14.94
N GLY A 5 -18.73 8.25 -13.87
CA GLY A 5 -18.23 9.61 -13.73
C GLY A 5 -19.01 10.36 -12.64
N LEU A 6 -18.42 10.81 -11.54
CA LEU A 6 -17.05 11.22 -11.29
C LEU A 6 -16.79 11.01 -9.80
N ASP A 7 -16.25 9.85 -9.39
CA ASP A 7 -15.84 9.66 -7.99
C ASP A 7 -14.50 10.38 -7.77
N GLY A 8 -14.60 11.70 -7.59
CA GLY A 8 -13.53 12.57 -7.14
C GLY A 8 -13.12 12.34 -5.68
N ARG A 9 -13.23 11.11 -5.15
CA ARG A 9 -12.73 10.76 -3.81
C ARG A 9 -11.29 10.29 -3.91
N HIS A 10 -10.43 11.19 -4.37
CA HIS A 10 -8.98 10.98 -4.33
C HIS A 10 -8.46 10.99 -2.88
N ARG A 11 -9.20 11.54 -1.91
CA ARG A 11 -8.56 12.07 -0.70
C ARG A 11 -8.26 11.10 0.45
N ASP A 12 -8.79 9.87 0.42
CA ASP A 12 -8.69 8.95 1.57
C ASP A 12 -8.16 7.55 1.24
N LYS A 13 -7.69 7.31 0.01
CA LYS A 13 -7.20 5.97 -0.36
C LYS A 13 -5.98 5.58 0.47
N ASP A 14 -5.07 6.53 0.72
CA ASP A 14 -3.93 6.32 1.60
C ASP A 14 -4.38 6.17 3.07
N GLY A 15 -5.34 6.96 3.54
CA GLY A 15 -5.93 6.79 4.89
C GLY A 15 -6.57 5.42 5.10
N ALA A 16 -7.27 4.89 4.11
CA ALA A 16 -7.87 3.55 4.15
C ALA A 16 -6.81 2.44 4.15
N ILE A 17 -5.75 2.58 3.34
CA ILE A 17 -4.63 1.64 3.32
C ILE A 17 -3.90 1.66 4.67
N GLY A 18 -3.60 2.84 5.23
CA GLY A 18 -2.99 2.95 6.55
C GLY A 18 -3.88 2.38 7.66
N LYS A 19 -5.20 2.57 7.59
CA LYS A 19 -6.12 2.02 8.60
C LYS A 19 -6.26 0.50 8.53
N LYS A 20 -6.23 -0.08 7.33
CA LYS A 20 -6.43 -1.53 7.13
C LYS A 20 -5.12 -2.33 7.19
N HIS A 21 -4.05 -1.76 6.64
CA HIS A 21 -2.76 -2.41 6.43
C HIS A 21 -1.61 -1.66 7.09
N GLY A 22 -1.86 -0.63 7.90
CA GLY A 22 -0.80 0.18 8.53
C GLY A 22 0.20 -0.62 9.33
N ASN A 23 -0.27 -1.63 10.08
CA ASN A 23 0.57 -2.53 10.88
C ASN A 23 1.43 -3.51 10.03
N THR A 24 1.37 -3.42 8.70
CA THR A 24 2.19 -4.25 7.82
C THR A 24 3.62 -3.73 7.80
N LEU A 25 4.58 -4.60 8.05
CA LEU A 25 5.99 -4.23 8.01
C LEU A 25 6.47 -3.93 6.59
N VAL A 26 7.31 -2.91 6.46
CA VAL A 26 8.00 -2.55 5.20
C VAL A 26 8.76 -3.74 4.63
N GLY A 27 9.36 -4.57 5.48
CA GLY A 27 10.04 -5.81 5.08
C GLY A 27 9.12 -6.75 4.29
N THR A 28 7.87 -6.91 4.73
CA THR A 28 6.88 -7.74 4.03
C THR A 28 6.51 -7.14 2.69
N LEU A 29 6.31 -5.83 2.62
CA LEU A 29 6.02 -5.13 1.37
C LEU A 29 7.19 -5.19 0.38
N ARG A 30 8.43 -5.17 0.86
CA ARG A 30 9.63 -5.37 0.04
C ARG A 30 9.73 -6.77 -0.55
N LYS A 31 9.16 -7.80 0.08
CA LYS A 31 9.06 -9.13 -0.52
C LYS A 31 8.09 -9.15 -1.71
N ILE A 32 7.04 -8.33 -1.66
CA ILE A 32 5.98 -8.24 -2.68
C ILE A 32 6.40 -7.35 -3.85
N TYR A 33 6.88 -6.15 -3.54
CA TYR A 33 7.17 -5.07 -4.49
C TYR A 33 8.64 -4.95 -4.84
N GLY A 34 9.51 -5.65 -4.12
CA GLY A 34 10.96 -5.61 -4.28
C GLY A 34 11.66 -4.75 -3.24
N ARG A 35 12.99 -4.97 -3.10
CA ARG A 35 13.84 -4.29 -2.09
C ARG A 35 13.84 -2.75 -2.19
N GLY A 36 13.47 -2.19 -3.33
CA GLY A 36 13.38 -0.74 -3.53
C GLY A 36 12.13 -0.10 -2.90
N PHE A 37 11.16 -0.89 -2.43
CA PHE A 37 9.97 -0.35 -1.77
C PHE A 37 10.34 0.32 -0.44
N ALA A 38 9.85 1.55 -0.22
CA ALA A 38 10.20 2.38 0.93
C ALA A 38 11.72 2.44 1.17
N ALA A 39 12.53 2.60 0.11
CA ALA A 39 13.98 2.70 0.25
C ALA A 39 14.35 3.83 1.24
N GLY A 40 15.24 3.52 2.19
CA GLY A 40 15.59 4.44 3.29
C GLY A 40 14.92 4.12 4.63
N TYR A 41 13.90 3.28 4.66
CA TYR A 41 13.26 2.84 5.90
C TYR A 41 13.74 1.45 6.37
N PRO A 42 13.78 1.19 7.69
CA PRO A 42 13.96 -0.16 8.22
C PRO A 42 12.87 -1.11 7.73
N ASP A 43 13.18 -2.40 7.63
CA ASP A 43 12.18 -3.43 7.35
C ASP A 43 11.17 -3.60 8.50
N THR A 44 11.56 -3.25 9.72
CA THR A 44 10.72 -3.28 10.92
C THR A 44 9.76 -2.10 11.03
N THR A 45 9.84 -1.12 10.13
CA THR A 45 8.94 0.04 10.14
C THR A 45 7.56 -0.36 9.62
N GLU A 46 6.53 0.25 10.20
CA GLU A 46 5.15 0.00 9.81
C GLU A 46 4.77 0.78 8.55
N LEU A 47 3.87 0.21 7.75
CA LEU A 47 3.36 0.85 6.56
C LEU A 47 2.75 2.21 6.90
N SER A 48 2.00 2.33 7.99
CA SER A 48 1.39 3.60 8.41
C SER A 48 2.40 4.74 8.61
N GLU A 49 3.61 4.43 9.08
CA GLU A 49 4.66 5.43 9.27
C GLU A 49 5.27 5.86 7.94
N VAL A 50 5.58 4.90 7.07
CA VAL A 50 6.19 5.21 5.77
C VAL A 50 5.18 5.72 4.75
N LEU A 51 3.89 5.44 4.89
CA LEU A 51 2.86 5.72 3.88
C LEU A 51 2.84 7.20 3.50
N LEU A 52 3.03 8.09 4.47
CA LEU A 52 3.07 9.55 4.26
C LEU A 52 4.35 10.04 3.57
N GLN A 53 5.41 9.21 3.58
CA GLN A 53 6.74 9.54 3.08
C GLN A 53 7.17 8.68 1.87
N LEU A 54 6.30 7.78 1.40
CA LEU A 54 6.56 6.95 0.24
C LEU A 54 6.61 7.78 -1.04
N ASN A 55 7.52 7.41 -1.94
CA ASN A 55 7.52 7.95 -3.31
C ASN A 55 6.27 7.52 -4.09
N GLU A 56 5.92 8.34 -5.09
CA GLU A 56 4.75 8.15 -5.95
C GLU A 56 4.71 6.76 -6.62
N THR A 57 5.85 6.21 -7.02
CA THR A 57 5.92 4.86 -7.60
C THR A 57 5.45 3.78 -6.62
N SER A 58 5.95 3.82 -5.37
CA SER A 58 5.57 2.85 -4.33
C SER A 58 4.10 3.01 -3.93
N LEU A 59 3.63 4.26 -3.79
CA LEU A 59 2.21 4.55 -3.52
C LEU A 59 1.30 4.06 -4.64
N SER A 60 1.69 4.28 -5.90
CA SER A 60 0.91 3.84 -7.06
C SER A 60 0.76 2.33 -7.12
N GLN A 61 1.80 1.57 -6.81
CA GLN A 61 1.74 0.11 -6.74
C GLN A 61 0.84 -0.37 -5.61
N LEU A 62 1.05 0.18 -4.40
CA LEU A 62 0.28 -0.16 -3.20
C LEU A 62 -1.21 0.13 -3.40
N ARG A 63 -1.53 1.29 -3.97
CA ARG A 63 -2.90 1.72 -4.22
C ARG A 63 -3.59 0.92 -5.30
N ARG A 64 -2.89 0.49 -6.34
CA ARG A 64 -3.43 -0.43 -7.36
C ARG A 64 -3.82 -1.77 -6.75
N ASP A 65 -2.95 -2.39 -5.96
CA ASP A 65 -3.25 -3.67 -5.32
C ASP A 65 -4.33 -3.56 -4.24
N HIS A 66 -4.41 -2.42 -3.56
CA HIS A 66 -5.50 -2.15 -2.63
C HIS A 66 -6.84 -2.03 -3.38
N ASP A 67 -6.85 -1.31 -4.51
CA ASP A 67 -8.04 -1.10 -5.35
C ASP A 67 -8.54 -2.41 -5.97
N THR A 68 -7.64 -3.30 -6.39
CA THR A 68 -7.97 -4.63 -6.89
C THR A 68 -8.27 -5.66 -5.78
N GLY A 69 -8.08 -5.30 -4.51
CA GLY A 69 -8.25 -6.21 -3.37
C GLY A 69 -7.15 -7.27 -3.22
N HIS A 70 -6.11 -7.24 -4.06
CA HIS A 70 -5.02 -8.21 -4.04
C HIS A 70 -3.97 -7.93 -2.95
N LEU A 71 -3.94 -6.71 -2.40
CA LEU A 71 -2.94 -6.31 -1.39
C LEU A 71 -2.92 -7.26 -0.18
N GLN A 72 -4.09 -7.60 0.36
CA GLN A 72 -4.18 -8.50 1.52
C GLN A 72 -3.61 -9.88 1.22
N HIS A 73 -3.95 -10.45 0.05
CA HIS A 73 -3.49 -11.78 -0.35
C HIS A 73 -1.96 -11.82 -0.53
N LYS A 74 -1.39 -10.77 -1.12
CA LYS A 74 0.06 -10.63 -1.28
C LYS A 74 0.77 -10.49 0.06
N ILE A 75 0.21 -9.73 1.01
CA ILE A 75 0.75 -9.58 2.37
C ILE A 75 0.73 -10.92 3.10
N ASP A 76 -0.38 -11.66 3.05
CA ASP A 76 -0.50 -12.98 3.67
C ASP A 76 0.55 -13.96 3.13
N HIS A 77 0.72 -13.98 1.80
CA HIS A 77 1.73 -14.84 1.16
C HIS A 77 3.17 -14.45 1.53
N ALA A 78 3.45 -13.16 1.72
CA ALA A 78 4.78 -12.66 2.04
C ALA A 78 5.12 -12.70 3.54
N ALA A 79 4.11 -12.70 4.41
CA ALA A 79 4.26 -12.83 5.86
C ALA A 79 4.47 -14.30 6.30
N LYS A 80 4.19 -15.25 5.41
CA LYS A 80 4.46 -16.67 5.57
C LYS A 80 5.95 -17.02 5.41
#